data_AF-A0A395SW72-F1
#
_entry.id   AF-A0A395SW72-F1
#
_cell.length_a   1.000
_cell.length_b   1.000
_cell.length_c   1.000
_cell.angle_alpha   90.00
_cell.angle_beta   90.00
_cell.angle_gamma   90.00
#
_symmetry.space_group_name_H-M   'P 1'
#
loop_
_entity.id
_entity.type
_entity.pdbx_description
1 polymer ?
#
loop_
_entity_poly.entity_id
_entity_poly.type
_entity_poly.pdbx_seq_one_letter_code
_entity_poly.pdbx_strand_id
1 'polypeptide(L)'
;MIHGPAPSIIPGYGNGKQSARATLDYLKCLDLHPLSYQFTSSLLIALKDTPDSIVSPHRTPSQSLTMSNGTNGTNGASAQSKFDPNFTDHVIGLMSPETEPRQREILTSLIRHMHDFCREVELKQEEWIIGVNYINSLGQAYKKNRNETWRVCDILGIESLVDEINHKVVTDGGKAPTSSSILGPFWSPETPFRELGGSVVQDMPKDGQLTFFHGVIRDVDTGKGIPNAVFDMWQASTNGKYDAHDPENQSRHNLRGKFRTDQDGKFWFYCLKPTEYAIDTSGPSSELLRIMGRHPYRPAHIHIMVTHDDYLGVTAQLYPSDDPYLETDTACAVKDDLVLDFKPAKDDPKGAVLDVEYNINLASKKYKPDNTMLMQNANQDKF
;
A
#
# COMPACT_ATOMS: atom_id res chain seq x y z
N MET A 1 -25.85 -43.65 -19.75
CA MET A 1 -27.03 -43.36 -20.61
C MET A 1 -27.50 -41.98 -20.21
N ILE A 2 -27.47 -40.92 -21.03
CA ILE A 2 -27.87 -40.78 -22.44
C ILE A 2 -26.93 -39.75 -23.11
N HIS A 3 -26.51 -40.02 -24.35
CA HIS A 3 -25.83 -39.07 -25.25
C HIS A 3 -26.86 -38.19 -25.99
N GLY A 4 -26.51 -36.93 -26.24
CA GLY A 4 -27.13 -36.04 -27.23
C GLY A 4 -26.09 -35.06 -27.79
N PRO A 5 -26.15 -34.66 -29.08
CA PRO A 5 -25.02 -34.07 -29.80
C PRO A 5 -24.84 -32.57 -29.53
N ALA A 6 -23.60 -32.11 -29.46
CA ALA A 6 -23.28 -30.68 -29.45
C ALA A 6 -23.46 -30.10 -30.88
N PRO A 7 -24.18 -28.97 -31.05
CA PRO A 7 -24.29 -28.31 -32.35
C PRO A 7 -22.98 -27.58 -32.70
N SER A 8 -22.48 -27.88 -33.90
CA SER A 8 -21.40 -27.14 -34.55
C SER A 8 -21.88 -25.75 -34.97
N ILE A 9 -21.36 -24.70 -34.35
CA ILE A 9 -21.42 -23.34 -34.86
C ILE A 9 -20.00 -22.76 -34.79
N ILE A 10 -19.41 -22.54 -35.96
CA ILE A 10 -18.23 -21.69 -36.14
C ILE A 10 -18.76 -20.28 -36.43
N PRO A 11 -18.52 -19.27 -35.58
CA PRO A 11 -18.58 -17.88 -36.01
C PRO A 11 -17.16 -17.39 -36.28
N GLY A 12 -16.99 -16.80 -37.46
CA GLY A 12 -15.71 -16.26 -37.93
C GLY A 12 -15.15 -15.14 -37.06
N TYR A 13 -13.84 -14.93 -37.24
CA TYR A 13 -13.03 -13.88 -36.63
C TYR A 13 -13.72 -12.51 -36.67
N GLY A 14 -14.01 -11.97 -35.48
CA GLY A 14 -14.50 -10.61 -35.26
C GLY A 14 -13.82 -9.98 -34.04
N ASN A 15 -13.38 -8.73 -34.18
CA ASN A 15 -12.59 -7.89 -33.27
C ASN A 15 -12.70 -8.18 -31.75
N GLY A 16 -11.55 -8.13 -31.06
CA GLY A 16 -11.35 -8.47 -29.63
C GLY A 16 -12.24 -7.76 -28.58
N LYS A 17 -13.06 -6.77 -28.95
CA LYS A 17 -14.08 -6.19 -28.07
C LYS A 17 -15.33 -7.08 -27.91
N GLN A 18 -15.63 -7.96 -28.87
CA GLN A 18 -16.76 -8.91 -28.76
C GLN A 18 -16.41 -10.13 -27.91
N SER A 19 -15.13 -10.54 -27.87
CA SER A 19 -14.64 -11.68 -27.09
C SER A 19 -14.78 -11.46 -25.58
N ALA A 20 -14.38 -10.30 -25.04
CA ALA A 20 -14.49 -10.02 -23.61
C ALA A 20 -15.94 -9.95 -23.10
N ARG A 21 -16.87 -9.48 -23.95
CA ARG A 21 -18.30 -9.41 -23.63
C ARG A 21 -18.93 -10.81 -23.64
N ALA A 22 -18.52 -11.67 -24.58
CA ALA A 22 -18.94 -13.07 -24.64
C ALA A 22 -18.42 -13.89 -23.45
N THR A 23 -17.19 -13.66 -22.99
CA THR A 23 -16.65 -14.32 -21.79
C THR A 23 -17.38 -13.87 -20.52
N LEU A 24 -17.71 -12.58 -20.40
CA LEU A 24 -18.46 -12.05 -19.26
C LEU A 24 -19.91 -12.56 -19.22
N ASP A 25 -20.54 -12.72 -20.38
CA ASP A 25 -21.90 -13.27 -20.48
C ASP A 25 -21.92 -14.80 -20.33
N TYR A 26 -20.85 -15.51 -20.71
CA TYR A 26 -20.68 -16.94 -20.44
C TYR A 26 -20.48 -17.23 -18.95
N LEU A 27 -19.72 -16.39 -18.24
CA LEU A 27 -19.56 -16.49 -16.79
C LEU A 27 -20.90 -16.27 -16.07
N LYS A 28 -21.74 -15.32 -16.52
CA LYS A 28 -23.09 -15.07 -15.95
C LYS A 28 -24.06 -16.24 -16.08
N CYS A 29 -23.85 -17.13 -17.05
CA CYS A 29 -24.66 -18.33 -17.24
C CYS A 29 -24.22 -19.52 -16.38
N LEU A 30 -23.05 -19.45 -15.77
CA LEU A 30 -22.61 -20.42 -14.76
C LEU A 30 -22.99 -19.83 -13.41
N ASP A 31 -23.83 -20.52 -12.65
CA ASP A 31 -24.34 -20.16 -11.30
C ASP A 31 -23.21 -20.13 -10.24
N LEU A 32 -22.14 -19.38 -10.52
CA LEU A 32 -20.94 -19.24 -9.70
C LEU A 32 -21.14 -18.09 -8.71
N HIS A 33 -20.80 -18.37 -7.45
CA HIS A 33 -20.95 -17.48 -6.31
C HIS A 33 -20.37 -16.07 -6.60
N PRO A 34 -21.05 -14.98 -6.19
CA PRO A 34 -20.69 -13.59 -6.54
C PRO A 34 -19.26 -13.15 -6.17
N LEU A 35 -18.57 -13.90 -5.30
CA LEU A 35 -17.16 -13.69 -4.93
C LEU A 35 -16.17 -13.98 -6.08
N SER A 36 -16.51 -14.90 -6.99
CA SER A 36 -15.64 -15.26 -8.14
C SER A 36 -15.51 -14.12 -9.16
N TYR A 37 -16.54 -13.28 -9.27
CA TYR A 37 -16.55 -12.09 -10.14
C TYR A 37 -15.67 -10.95 -9.62
N GLN A 38 -15.57 -10.79 -8.29
CA GLN A 38 -14.78 -9.71 -7.70
C GLN A 38 -13.28 -9.97 -7.79
N PHE A 39 -12.85 -11.22 -7.66
CA PHE A 39 -11.44 -11.60 -7.77
C PHE A 39 -10.89 -11.38 -9.20
N THR A 40 -11.63 -11.84 -10.20
CA THR A 40 -11.27 -11.64 -11.62
C THR A 40 -11.34 -10.16 -12.00
N SER A 41 -12.36 -9.43 -11.59
CA SER A 41 -12.51 -8.01 -11.95
C SER A 41 -11.48 -7.10 -11.28
N SER A 42 -11.07 -7.36 -10.03
CA SER A 42 -10.10 -6.51 -9.32
C SER A 42 -8.66 -6.73 -9.83
N LEU A 43 -8.31 -7.98 -10.15
CA LEU A 43 -7.03 -8.29 -10.81
C LEU A 43 -6.98 -7.66 -12.21
N LEU A 44 -8.07 -7.72 -12.99
CA LEU A 44 -8.14 -7.07 -14.30
C LEU A 44 -8.11 -5.54 -14.25
N ILE A 45 -8.56 -4.91 -13.17
CA ILE A 45 -8.48 -3.45 -12.98
C ILE A 45 -7.04 -3.04 -12.61
N ALA A 46 -6.42 -3.73 -11.65
CA ALA A 46 -5.02 -3.48 -11.26
C ALA A 46 -4.03 -3.68 -12.43
N LEU A 47 -4.38 -4.52 -13.40
CA LEU A 47 -3.58 -4.80 -14.59
C LEU A 47 -3.89 -3.91 -15.81
N LYS A 48 -4.90 -3.04 -15.73
CA LYS A 48 -5.26 -2.07 -16.80
C LYS A 48 -4.64 -0.69 -16.61
N ASP A 49 -4.31 -0.30 -15.37
CA ASP A 49 -3.83 1.05 -15.04
C ASP A 49 -2.29 1.16 -15.04
N THR A 50 -1.58 0.20 -15.65
CA THR A 50 -0.12 0.30 -15.82
C THR A 50 0.19 1.07 -17.12
N PRO A 51 0.98 2.17 -17.09
CA PRO A 51 1.29 2.93 -18.29
C PRO A 51 2.10 2.12 -19.29
N ASP A 52 1.65 2.08 -20.55
CA ASP A 52 2.43 1.58 -21.68
C ASP A 52 3.66 2.47 -21.88
N SER A 53 4.84 1.99 -21.51
CA SER A 53 6.08 2.63 -21.96
C SER A 53 7.12 1.62 -22.42
N ILE A 54 7.71 1.98 -23.57
CA ILE A 54 8.85 1.39 -24.28
C ILE A 54 8.51 0.27 -25.29
N VAL A 55 8.01 0.70 -26.45
CA VAL A 55 8.26 0.03 -27.72
C VAL A 55 9.52 0.65 -28.35
N SER A 56 10.55 -0.15 -28.61
CA SER A 56 11.65 0.21 -29.53
C SER A 56 11.75 -0.82 -30.65
N PRO A 57 12.12 -0.42 -31.88
CA PRO A 57 11.76 -1.16 -33.08
C PRO A 57 12.70 -2.32 -33.42
N HIS A 58 12.07 -3.34 -34.03
CA HIS A 58 12.61 -4.51 -34.71
C HIS A 58 14.07 -4.46 -35.21
N ARG A 59 14.83 -5.51 -34.86
CA ARG A 59 15.86 -6.09 -35.74
C ARG A 59 15.58 -7.58 -35.95
N THR A 60 15.71 -8.00 -37.21
CA THR A 60 15.57 -9.37 -37.73
C THR A 60 16.72 -10.30 -37.31
N PRO A 61 16.53 -11.64 -37.35
CA PRO A 61 17.44 -12.60 -36.75
C PRO A 61 18.55 -13.05 -37.72
N SER A 62 19.79 -13.18 -37.22
CA SER A 62 20.85 -13.95 -37.89
C SER A 62 21.36 -15.06 -36.98
N GLN A 63 21.57 -16.23 -37.57
CA GLN A 63 21.88 -17.51 -36.97
C GLN A 63 23.24 -17.58 -36.24
N SER A 64 23.26 -18.44 -35.20
CA SER A 64 24.30 -19.38 -34.78
C SER A 64 25.76 -18.93 -34.71
N LEU A 65 26.35 -19.00 -33.51
CA LEU A 65 27.65 -19.65 -33.25
C LEU A 65 27.86 -19.83 -31.74
N THR A 66 28.09 -21.08 -31.34
CA THR A 66 28.58 -21.51 -30.04
C THR A 66 30.07 -21.18 -29.88
N MET A 67 30.49 -20.73 -28.68
CA MET A 67 31.68 -21.18 -27.95
C MET A 67 31.81 -20.44 -26.60
N SER A 68 32.14 -21.22 -25.58
CA SER A 68 32.37 -20.94 -24.14
C SER A 68 33.61 -20.07 -23.85
N ASN A 69 33.64 -19.28 -22.75
CA ASN A 69 34.09 -19.68 -21.40
C ASN A 69 34.53 -18.49 -20.49
N GLY A 70 34.16 -18.56 -19.19
CA GLY A 70 34.84 -17.94 -18.01
C GLY A 70 34.36 -16.55 -17.57
N THR A 71 34.06 -16.23 -16.29
CA THR A 71 34.17 -16.88 -14.97
C THR A 71 33.28 -16.07 -13.98
N ASN A 72 32.25 -16.68 -13.37
CA ASN A 72 32.20 -17.31 -12.03
C ASN A 72 32.07 -16.38 -10.82
N GLY A 73 30.86 -16.40 -10.25
CA GLY A 73 30.50 -16.01 -8.89
C GLY A 73 29.26 -16.78 -8.44
N THR A 74 29.26 -18.12 -8.55
CA THR A 74 28.19 -19.00 -8.05
C THR A 74 28.80 -20.05 -7.12
N ASN A 75 28.71 -19.80 -5.81
CA ASN A 75 28.94 -20.81 -4.79
C ASN A 75 27.59 -21.25 -4.22
N GLY A 76 27.19 -22.47 -4.58
CA GLY A 76 25.98 -23.12 -4.12
C GLY A 76 25.68 -24.29 -5.04
N ALA A 77 26.42 -25.39 -4.87
CA ALA A 77 26.20 -26.62 -5.62
C ALA A 77 24.74 -27.07 -5.45
N SER A 78 23.98 -27.06 -6.56
CA SER A 78 22.63 -27.57 -6.59
C SER A 78 22.69 -29.09 -6.36
N ALA A 79 22.36 -29.55 -5.17
CA ALA A 79 21.80 -30.88 -5.04
C ALA A 79 20.60 -30.93 -6.02
N GLN A 80 20.59 -31.89 -6.94
CA GLN A 80 19.39 -32.12 -7.75
C GLN A 80 18.22 -32.30 -6.80
N SER A 81 17.25 -31.40 -6.88
CA SER A 81 16.02 -31.50 -6.10
C SER A 81 15.41 -32.88 -6.32
N LYS A 82 14.92 -33.53 -5.25
CA LYS A 82 14.20 -34.81 -5.36
C LYS A 82 12.85 -34.68 -6.08
N PHE A 83 12.39 -33.45 -6.30
CA PHE A 83 11.15 -33.10 -6.97
C PHE A 83 11.40 -32.76 -8.44
N ASP A 84 10.36 -32.90 -9.29
CA ASP A 84 10.46 -32.60 -10.72
C ASP A 84 10.94 -31.16 -10.96
N PRO A 85 12.13 -30.96 -11.57
CA PRO A 85 12.67 -29.63 -11.81
C PRO A 85 11.89 -28.88 -12.90
N ASN A 86 11.09 -29.55 -13.74
CA ASN A 86 10.42 -28.95 -14.89
C ASN A 86 8.97 -28.53 -14.64
N PHE A 87 8.35 -28.98 -13.54
CA PHE A 87 6.94 -28.75 -13.26
C PHE A 87 6.57 -27.26 -13.24
N THR A 88 7.38 -26.41 -12.61
CA THR A 88 7.13 -24.97 -12.50
C THR A 88 7.16 -24.28 -13.86
N ASP A 89 8.16 -24.59 -14.68
CA ASP A 89 8.28 -24.00 -16.02
C ASP A 89 7.17 -24.50 -16.96
N HIS A 90 6.72 -25.75 -16.79
CA HIS A 90 5.53 -26.24 -17.47
C HIS A 90 4.29 -25.40 -17.14
N VAL A 91 4.01 -25.15 -15.85
CA VAL A 91 2.85 -24.34 -15.43
C VAL A 91 2.94 -22.90 -15.95
N ILE A 92 4.12 -22.27 -15.89
CA ILE A 92 4.36 -20.94 -16.47
C ILE A 92 4.10 -20.96 -17.99
N GLY A 93 4.54 -22.02 -18.67
CA GLY A 93 4.34 -22.23 -20.11
C GLY A 93 2.90 -22.42 -20.56
N LEU A 94 1.95 -22.67 -19.64
CA LEU A 94 0.52 -22.77 -19.95
C LEU A 94 -0.14 -21.40 -20.19
N MET A 95 0.52 -20.29 -19.84
CA MET A 95 -0.02 -18.95 -20.11
C MET A 95 -0.09 -18.69 -21.62
N SER A 96 -1.27 -18.30 -22.12
CA SER A 96 -1.51 -18.08 -23.56
C SER A 96 -0.54 -17.05 -24.13
N PRO A 97 -0.07 -17.20 -25.39
CA PRO A 97 0.86 -16.25 -26.01
C PRO A 97 0.39 -14.78 -25.98
N GLU A 98 -0.92 -14.56 -25.94
CA GLU A 98 -1.58 -13.24 -25.91
C GLU A 98 -1.60 -12.58 -24.52
N THR A 99 -1.08 -13.24 -23.47
CA THR A 99 -0.96 -12.62 -22.13
C THR A 99 -0.06 -11.40 -22.20
N GLU A 100 -0.56 -10.25 -21.72
CA GLU A 100 0.15 -8.97 -21.73
C GLU A 100 1.54 -9.06 -21.05
N PRO A 101 2.57 -8.35 -21.56
CA PRO A 101 3.95 -8.50 -21.08
C PRO A 101 4.11 -8.33 -19.57
N ARG A 102 3.50 -7.29 -18.99
CA ARG A 102 3.59 -7.01 -17.55
C ARG A 102 2.87 -8.05 -16.71
N GLN A 103 1.72 -8.55 -17.18
CA GLN A 103 0.95 -9.60 -16.49
C GLN A 103 1.74 -10.90 -16.47
N ARG A 104 2.33 -11.26 -17.61
CA ARG A 104 3.20 -12.45 -17.72
C ARG A 104 4.39 -12.36 -16.78
N GLU A 105 5.05 -11.21 -16.70
CA GLU A 105 6.18 -11.00 -15.80
C GLU A 105 5.78 -11.24 -14.34
N ILE A 106 4.71 -10.58 -13.88
CA ILE A 106 4.21 -10.71 -12.49
C ILE A 106 3.80 -12.15 -12.18
N LEU A 107 2.99 -12.78 -13.04
CA LEU A 107 2.48 -14.14 -12.81
C LEU A 107 3.60 -15.19 -12.89
N THR A 108 4.58 -15.02 -13.78
CA THR A 108 5.76 -15.89 -13.84
C THR A 108 6.50 -15.88 -12.50
N SER A 109 6.78 -14.69 -11.98
CA SER A 109 7.47 -14.53 -10.69
C SER A 109 6.66 -15.12 -9.54
N LEU A 110 5.36 -14.78 -9.46
CA LEU A 110 4.47 -15.28 -8.41
C LEU A 110 4.39 -16.81 -8.40
N ILE A 111 4.10 -17.44 -9.54
CA ILE A 111 4.01 -18.90 -9.64
C ILE A 111 5.32 -19.55 -9.21
N ARG A 112 6.46 -19.01 -9.67
CA ARG A 112 7.78 -19.55 -9.33
C ARG A 112 8.04 -19.49 -7.83
N HIS A 113 7.89 -18.33 -7.21
CA HIS A 113 8.10 -18.16 -5.78
C HIS A 113 7.11 -18.98 -4.93
N MET A 114 5.85 -19.09 -5.33
CA MET A 114 4.89 -19.96 -4.64
C MET A 114 5.26 -21.43 -4.73
N HIS A 115 5.68 -21.90 -5.91
CA HIS A 115 6.14 -23.28 -6.07
C HIS A 115 7.44 -23.57 -5.32
N ASP A 116 8.36 -22.61 -5.30
CA ASP A 116 9.61 -22.71 -4.53
C ASP A 116 9.33 -22.76 -3.03
N PHE A 117 8.43 -21.92 -2.49
CA PHE A 117 7.96 -22.00 -1.11
C PHE A 117 7.42 -23.40 -0.78
N CYS A 118 6.52 -23.93 -1.61
CA CYS A 118 5.95 -25.26 -1.39
C CYS A 118 7.02 -26.36 -1.36
N ARG A 119 8.05 -26.27 -2.21
CA ARG A 119 9.18 -27.22 -2.22
C ARG A 119 10.10 -27.04 -1.03
N GLU A 120 10.39 -25.80 -0.66
CA GLU A 120 11.30 -25.45 0.44
C GLU A 120 10.81 -26.03 1.76
N VAL A 121 9.52 -25.91 2.05
CA VAL A 121 8.91 -26.44 3.28
C VAL A 121 8.36 -27.85 3.13
N GLU A 122 8.48 -28.45 1.93
CA GLU A 122 7.86 -29.73 1.55
C GLU A 122 6.38 -29.81 1.99
N LEU A 123 5.61 -28.78 1.62
CA LEU A 123 4.26 -28.53 2.11
C LEU A 123 3.35 -29.77 2.01
N LYS A 124 2.75 -30.17 3.13
CA LYS A 124 1.87 -31.34 3.16
C LYS A 124 0.47 -30.99 2.64
N GLN A 125 -0.25 -32.01 2.18
CA GLN A 125 -1.61 -31.85 1.69
C GLN A 125 -2.57 -31.31 2.77
N GLU A 126 -2.42 -31.75 4.02
CA GLU A 126 -3.23 -31.25 5.14
C GLU A 126 -2.94 -29.77 5.47
N GLU A 127 -1.67 -29.36 5.42
CA GLU A 127 -1.23 -27.97 5.59
C GLU A 127 -1.74 -27.09 4.44
N TRP A 128 -1.71 -27.60 3.21
CA TRP A 128 -2.28 -26.93 2.04
C TRP A 128 -3.79 -26.68 2.19
N ILE A 129 -4.56 -27.67 2.67
CA ILE A 129 -6.01 -27.49 2.91
C ILE A 129 -6.26 -26.39 3.96
N ILE A 130 -5.44 -26.33 5.02
CA ILE A 130 -5.53 -25.27 6.03
C ILE A 130 -5.28 -23.89 5.38
N GLY A 131 -4.24 -23.76 4.57
CA GLY A 131 -3.92 -22.51 3.86
C GLY A 131 -5.03 -22.06 2.90
N VAL A 132 -5.61 -22.99 2.13
CA VAL A 132 -6.76 -22.70 1.24
C VAL A 132 -7.96 -22.21 2.04
N ASN A 133 -8.30 -22.89 3.13
CA ASN A 133 -9.42 -22.49 3.98
C ASN A 133 -9.18 -21.13 4.65
N TYR A 134 -7.93 -20.84 5.02
CA TYR A 134 -7.53 -19.54 5.54
C TYR A 134 -7.78 -18.43 4.51
N ILE A 135 -7.30 -18.58 3.28
CA ILE A 135 -7.53 -17.61 2.19
C ILE A 135 -9.02 -17.41 1.91
N ASN A 136 -9.80 -18.51 1.86
CA ASN A 136 -11.24 -18.44 1.70
C ASN A 136 -11.91 -17.61 2.81
N SER A 137 -11.46 -17.77 4.06
CA SER A 137 -12.00 -17.02 5.20
C SER A 137 -11.74 -15.51 5.09
N LEU A 138 -10.61 -15.09 4.51
CA LEU A 138 -10.31 -13.67 4.26
C LEU A 138 -11.35 -13.04 3.33
N GLY A 139 -11.69 -13.74 2.24
CA GLY A 139 -12.70 -13.29 1.29
C GLY A 139 -14.12 -13.28 1.87
N GLN A 140 -14.48 -14.28 2.68
CA GLN A 140 -15.79 -14.38 3.33
C GLN A 140 -16.01 -13.30 4.40
N ALA A 141 -14.94 -12.83 5.04
CA ALA A 141 -14.98 -11.79 6.06
C ALA A 141 -15.04 -10.36 5.48
N TYR A 142 -14.91 -10.20 4.17
CA TYR A 142 -15.01 -8.90 3.50
C TYR A 142 -16.41 -8.29 3.67
N LYS A 143 -16.46 -7.02 4.10
CA LYS A 143 -17.69 -6.21 4.17
C LYS A 143 -17.34 -4.72 4.05
N LYS A 144 -18.34 -3.84 3.95
CA LYS A 144 -18.07 -2.38 3.95
C LYS A 144 -17.20 -2.03 5.16
N ASN A 145 -16.11 -1.32 4.92
CA ASN A 145 -15.11 -0.90 5.91
C ASN A 145 -14.33 -2.05 6.59
N ARG A 146 -14.25 -3.23 5.96
CA ARG A 146 -13.42 -4.36 6.42
C ARG A 146 -12.84 -5.13 5.24
N ASN A 147 -11.51 -5.06 5.11
CA ASN A 147 -10.74 -5.80 4.12
C ASN A 147 -9.65 -6.63 4.81
N GLU A 148 -9.94 -7.91 5.07
CA GLU A 148 -9.01 -8.83 5.75
C GLU A 148 -7.80 -9.20 4.90
N THR A 149 -7.95 -9.24 3.57
CA THR A 149 -6.82 -9.54 2.68
C THR A 149 -5.80 -8.42 2.74
N TRP A 150 -6.26 -7.16 2.69
CA TRP A 150 -5.38 -5.99 2.90
C TRP A 150 -4.69 -6.08 4.27
N ARG A 151 -5.44 -6.36 5.34
CA ARG A 151 -4.87 -6.46 6.68
C ARG A 151 -3.78 -7.53 6.79
N VAL A 152 -3.97 -8.68 6.14
CA VAL A 152 -2.95 -9.74 6.09
C VAL A 152 -1.70 -9.25 5.35
N CYS A 153 -1.85 -8.50 4.26
CA CYS A 153 -0.71 -7.86 3.59
C CYS A 153 0.05 -6.90 4.51
N ASP A 154 -0.65 -6.11 5.33
CA ASP A 154 -0.02 -5.22 6.32
C ASP A 154 0.78 -6.03 7.34
N ILE A 155 0.17 -7.07 7.91
CA ILE A 155 0.79 -7.93 8.93
C ILE A 155 2.04 -8.62 8.37
N LEU A 156 1.98 -9.09 7.13
CA LEU A 156 3.12 -9.74 6.46
C LEU A 156 4.17 -8.74 5.95
N GLY A 157 3.95 -7.42 6.11
CA GLY A 157 4.87 -6.37 5.65
C GLY A 157 4.86 -6.13 4.13
N ILE A 158 3.89 -6.69 3.41
CA ILE A 158 3.80 -6.58 1.95
C ILE A 158 3.47 -5.15 1.54
N GLU A 159 2.52 -4.48 2.22
CA GLU A 159 2.15 -3.10 1.88
C GLU A 159 3.34 -2.15 2.06
N SER A 160 4.04 -2.23 3.20
CA SER A 160 5.23 -1.41 3.47
C SER A 160 6.37 -1.68 2.49
N LEU A 161 6.57 -2.93 2.06
CA LEU A 161 7.57 -3.26 1.05
C LEU A 161 7.19 -2.70 -0.33
N VAL A 162 5.91 -2.78 -0.72
CA VAL A 162 5.41 -2.19 -1.96
C VAL A 162 5.55 -0.65 -1.92
N ASP A 163 5.28 -0.02 -0.78
CA ASP A 163 5.53 1.41 -0.56
C ASP A 163 7.01 1.74 -0.81
N GLU A 164 7.94 1.01 -0.19
CA GLU A 164 9.37 1.25 -0.38
C GLU A 164 9.78 1.14 -1.85
N ILE A 165 9.37 0.07 -2.55
CA ILE A 165 9.69 -0.14 -3.97
C ILE A 165 9.22 1.03 -4.83
N ASN A 166 8.05 1.60 -4.52
CA ASN A 166 7.45 2.66 -5.33
C ASN A 166 7.90 4.06 -4.93
N HIS A 167 8.42 4.29 -3.73
CA HIS A 167 8.73 5.64 -3.26
C HIS A 167 10.20 5.86 -2.92
N LYS A 168 11.07 4.86 -3.08
CA LYS A 168 12.51 5.05 -3.00
C LYS A 168 12.98 6.06 -4.05
N VAL A 169 13.49 7.19 -3.59
CA VAL A 169 14.08 8.24 -4.45
C VAL A 169 15.41 8.66 -3.84
N VAL A 170 16.45 8.71 -4.67
CA VAL A 170 17.75 9.28 -4.33
C VAL A 170 18.04 10.35 -5.38
N THR A 171 18.34 11.57 -4.93
CA THR A 171 18.67 12.67 -5.85
C THR A 171 20.09 12.53 -6.40
N ASP A 172 20.42 13.29 -7.43
CA ASP A 172 21.78 13.25 -8.04
C ASP A 172 22.88 13.60 -7.03
N GLY A 173 22.54 14.38 -6.00
CA GLY A 173 23.44 14.73 -4.89
C GLY A 173 23.55 13.66 -3.81
N GLY A 174 22.96 12.48 -3.99
CA GLY A 174 22.95 11.38 -3.01
C GLY A 174 22.05 11.64 -1.80
N LYS A 175 21.12 12.62 -1.88
CA LYS A 175 20.18 12.92 -0.80
C LYS A 175 18.88 12.14 -1.00
N ALA A 176 18.22 11.81 0.11
CA ALA A 176 16.88 11.23 0.10
C ALA A 176 15.85 12.25 0.61
N PRO A 177 14.66 12.35 -0.01
CA PRO A 177 13.54 13.07 0.58
C PRO A 177 13.04 12.36 1.84
N THR A 178 12.10 12.97 2.56
CA THR A 178 11.39 12.33 3.67
C THR A 178 10.79 11.00 3.20
N SER A 179 10.96 9.95 4.01
CA SER A 179 10.43 8.63 3.70
C SER A 179 8.91 8.66 3.54
N SER A 180 8.39 7.89 2.59
CA SER A 180 6.97 7.57 2.54
C SER A 180 6.61 6.52 3.60
N SER A 181 5.33 6.33 3.85
CA SER A 181 4.78 5.17 4.56
C SER A 181 3.35 4.92 4.05
N ILE A 182 2.77 3.78 4.43
CA ILE A 182 1.44 3.35 3.97
C ILE A 182 0.36 4.40 4.29
N LEU A 183 -0.60 4.59 3.39
CA LEU A 183 -1.68 5.57 3.54
C LEU A 183 -2.65 5.19 4.67
N GLY A 184 -2.92 3.89 4.80
CA GLY A 184 -3.99 3.38 5.64
C GLY A 184 -5.40 3.67 5.09
N PRO A 185 -6.44 3.09 5.70
CA PRO A 185 -7.79 3.11 5.13
C PRO A 185 -8.60 4.39 5.45
N PHE A 186 -8.05 5.32 6.23
CA PHE A 186 -8.83 6.39 6.88
C PHE A 186 -8.61 7.80 6.30
N TRP A 187 -7.82 7.94 5.24
CA TRP A 187 -7.70 9.21 4.51
C TRP A 187 -9.04 9.60 3.87
N SER A 188 -9.34 10.90 3.76
CA SER A 188 -10.53 11.41 3.09
C SER A 188 -10.19 12.62 2.20
N PRO A 189 -10.64 12.65 0.93
CA PRO A 189 -10.46 13.80 0.05
C PRO A 189 -11.23 15.04 0.54
N GLU A 190 -12.28 14.84 1.34
CA GLU A 190 -13.16 15.89 1.86
C GLU A 190 -12.57 16.64 3.05
N THR A 191 -11.35 16.30 3.51
CA THR A 191 -10.66 17.02 4.60
C THR A 191 -10.61 18.53 4.28
N PRO A 192 -11.10 19.39 5.20
CA PRO A 192 -11.21 20.82 4.96
C PRO A 192 -9.84 21.52 5.02
N PHE A 193 -9.69 22.57 4.23
CA PHE A 193 -8.61 23.54 4.45
C PHE A 193 -8.87 24.34 5.73
N ARG A 194 -7.80 24.62 6.46
CA ARG A 194 -7.78 25.43 7.66
C ARG A 194 -6.65 26.47 7.54
N GLU A 195 -6.81 27.60 8.22
CA GLU A 195 -5.78 28.63 8.27
C GLU A 195 -4.54 28.14 9.02
N LEU A 196 -3.37 28.67 8.66
CA LEU A 196 -2.14 28.45 9.42
C LEU A 196 -2.32 28.89 10.88
N GLY A 197 -1.90 28.04 11.81
CA GLY A 197 -2.15 28.19 13.24
C GLY A 197 -3.55 27.81 13.68
N GLY A 198 -4.40 27.31 12.77
CA GLY A 198 -5.68 26.70 13.11
C GLY A 198 -5.53 25.43 13.95
N SER A 199 -6.65 24.94 14.50
CA SER A 199 -6.70 23.65 15.21
C SER A 199 -7.47 22.64 14.39
N VAL A 200 -6.96 21.40 14.33
CA VAL A 200 -7.71 20.24 13.84
C VAL A 200 -8.57 19.61 14.94
N VAL A 201 -8.30 19.91 16.21
CA VAL A 201 -9.09 19.47 17.36
C VAL A 201 -10.39 20.28 17.40
N GLN A 202 -11.50 19.68 16.96
CA GLN A 202 -12.84 20.27 17.02
C GLN A 202 -13.57 19.84 18.29
N ASP A 203 -13.37 18.58 18.67
CA ASP A 203 -13.90 17.99 19.89
C ASP A 203 -12.73 17.50 20.75
N MET A 204 -12.45 18.22 21.83
CA MET A 204 -11.33 17.91 22.73
C MET A 204 -11.68 16.74 23.66
N PRO A 205 -10.97 15.60 23.59
CA PRO A 205 -11.14 14.52 24.55
C PRO A 205 -10.65 14.93 25.95
N LYS A 206 -11.20 14.31 27.00
CA LYS A 206 -10.86 14.64 28.40
C LYS A 206 -9.38 14.41 28.74
N ASP A 207 -8.79 13.40 28.10
CA ASP A 207 -7.40 12.97 28.23
C ASP A 207 -6.53 13.45 27.05
N GLY A 208 -7.08 14.30 26.17
CA GLY A 208 -6.36 14.84 25.03
C GLY A 208 -5.19 15.73 25.47
N GLN A 209 -4.05 15.59 24.79
CA GLN A 209 -2.90 16.46 24.98
C GLN A 209 -2.75 17.37 23.77
N LEU A 210 -3.24 18.61 23.89
CA LEU A 210 -3.15 19.61 22.84
C LEU A 210 -1.67 19.90 22.53
N THR A 211 -1.32 19.76 21.26
CA THR A 211 0.05 19.87 20.76
C THR A 211 0.13 20.95 19.69
N PHE A 212 1.12 21.82 19.79
CA PHE A 212 1.52 22.74 18.73
C PHE A 212 2.48 22.02 17.79
N PHE A 213 2.01 21.75 16.56
CA PHE A 213 2.77 21.09 15.51
C PHE A 213 3.26 22.13 14.52
N HIS A 214 4.56 22.18 14.25
CA HIS A 214 5.14 23.11 13.28
C HIS A 214 6.34 22.54 12.52
N GLY A 215 6.75 23.22 11.46
CA GLY A 215 7.92 22.83 10.69
C GLY A 215 8.03 23.56 9.35
N VAL A 216 8.93 23.07 8.50
CA VAL A 216 9.19 23.60 7.15
C VAL A 216 9.17 22.48 6.13
N ILE A 217 8.45 22.67 5.03
CA ILE A 217 8.53 21.83 3.84
C ILE A 217 9.61 22.43 2.93
N ARG A 218 10.63 21.63 2.57
CA ARG A 218 11.82 22.06 1.84
C ARG A 218 12.09 21.24 0.60
N ASP A 219 12.74 21.85 -0.38
CA ASP A 219 13.37 21.14 -1.48
C ASP A 219 14.63 20.43 -0.95
N VAL A 220 14.72 19.12 -1.17
CA VAL A 220 15.82 18.30 -0.65
C VAL A 220 17.19 18.67 -1.24
N ASP A 221 17.25 19.10 -2.51
CA ASP A 221 18.50 19.46 -3.18
C ASP A 221 18.99 20.82 -2.70
N THR A 222 18.11 21.83 -2.73
CA THR A 222 18.45 23.23 -2.49
C THR A 222 18.35 23.66 -1.02
N GLY A 223 17.58 22.94 -0.22
CA GLY A 223 17.27 23.28 1.18
C GLY A 223 16.32 24.47 1.35
N LYS A 224 15.81 25.05 0.26
CA LYS A 224 14.87 26.18 0.30
C LYS A 224 13.47 25.71 0.68
N GLY A 225 12.74 26.55 1.42
CA GLY A 225 11.34 26.32 1.72
C GLY A 225 10.47 26.30 0.45
N ILE A 226 9.46 25.44 0.44
CA ILE A 226 8.52 25.28 -0.67
C ILE A 226 7.21 26.00 -0.32
N PRO A 227 6.92 27.15 -0.94
CA PRO A 227 5.68 27.88 -0.69
C PRO A 227 4.47 27.18 -1.31
N ASN A 228 3.29 27.40 -0.74
CA ASN A 228 2.00 26.87 -1.21
C ASN A 228 1.88 25.33 -1.26
N ALA A 229 2.83 24.58 -0.69
CA ALA A 229 2.69 23.15 -0.48
C ALA A 229 1.50 22.87 0.44
N VAL A 230 0.74 21.82 0.15
CA VAL A 230 -0.41 21.41 0.96
C VAL A 230 0.04 20.33 1.93
N PHE A 231 -0.10 20.59 3.22
CA PHE A 231 0.05 19.61 4.29
C PHE A 231 -1.35 19.14 4.71
N ASP A 232 -1.72 17.92 4.34
CA ASP A 232 -2.96 17.24 4.74
C ASP A 232 -2.66 16.29 5.89
N MET A 233 -3.42 16.37 6.99
CA MET A 233 -3.23 15.49 8.14
C MET A 233 -4.53 14.94 8.69
N TRP A 234 -4.43 13.73 9.25
CA TRP A 234 -5.49 13.07 9.99
C TRP A 234 -4.90 12.17 11.08
N GLN A 235 -5.63 12.01 12.19
CA GLN A 235 -5.26 11.10 13.26
C GLN A 235 -6.51 10.55 13.97
N ALA A 236 -6.34 9.46 14.71
CA ALA A 236 -7.36 8.97 15.63
C ALA A 236 -7.46 9.89 16.86
N SER A 237 -8.63 9.87 17.51
CA SER A 237 -8.81 10.43 18.85
C SER A 237 -8.18 9.50 19.92
N THR A 238 -8.17 9.92 21.18
CA THR A 238 -7.56 9.18 22.31
C THR A 238 -8.21 7.81 22.56
N ASN A 239 -9.40 7.57 22.01
CA ASN A 239 -10.07 6.26 22.03
C ASN A 239 -9.68 5.33 20.87
N GLY A 240 -8.68 5.72 20.06
CA GLY A 240 -8.20 4.95 18.92
C GLY A 240 -9.11 4.97 17.69
N LYS A 241 -10.12 5.85 17.63
CA LYS A 241 -11.06 5.92 16.50
C LYS A 241 -10.94 7.24 15.72
N TYR A 242 -11.14 7.13 14.42
CA TYR A 242 -11.30 8.26 13.52
C TYR A 242 -12.76 8.73 13.50
N ASP A 243 -12.98 10.02 13.28
CA ASP A 243 -14.29 10.69 13.20
C ASP A 243 -15.37 9.91 12.41
N ALA A 244 -15.05 9.45 11.19
CA ALA A 244 -15.98 8.72 10.33
C ALA A 244 -16.44 7.38 10.91
N HIS A 245 -15.69 6.83 11.87
CA HIS A 245 -15.98 5.59 12.58
C HIS A 245 -16.45 5.83 14.03
N ASP A 246 -16.65 7.09 14.42
CA ASP A 246 -17.00 7.48 15.79
C ASP A 246 -17.94 8.71 15.84
N PRO A 247 -19.04 8.71 15.07
CA PRO A 247 -19.94 9.87 14.96
C PRO A 247 -20.67 10.22 16.27
N GLU A 248 -20.66 9.32 17.25
CA GLU A 248 -21.27 9.55 18.57
C GLU A 248 -20.38 10.39 19.49
N ASN A 249 -19.06 10.42 19.26
CA ASN A 249 -18.09 11.12 20.11
C ASN A 249 -17.31 12.20 19.35
N GLN A 250 -17.39 12.25 18.02
CA GLN A 250 -16.61 13.14 17.19
C GLN A 250 -17.48 13.79 16.11
N SER A 251 -17.36 15.10 15.98
CA SER A 251 -17.87 15.88 14.86
C SER A 251 -17.15 15.46 13.58
N ARG A 252 -17.86 15.55 12.44
CA ARG A 252 -17.27 15.29 11.13
C ARG A 252 -16.06 16.20 10.89
N HIS A 253 -14.95 15.62 10.44
CA HIS A 253 -13.64 16.27 10.27
C HIS A 253 -12.94 16.72 11.56
N ASN A 254 -13.33 16.19 12.72
CA ASN A 254 -12.49 16.25 13.90
C ASN A 254 -11.13 15.59 13.63
N LEU A 255 -10.04 16.20 14.12
CA LEU A 255 -8.67 15.71 13.97
C LEU A 255 -8.22 15.53 12.51
N ARG A 256 -8.77 16.36 11.61
CA ARG A 256 -8.36 16.45 10.21
C ARG A 256 -8.17 17.90 9.76
N GLY A 257 -7.18 18.15 8.90
CA GLY A 257 -7.01 19.47 8.30
C GLY A 257 -5.97 19.51 7.19
N LYS A 258 -6.22 20.37 6.19
CA LYS A 258 -5.27 20.77 5.17
C LYS A 258 -4.76 22.18 5.43
N PHE A 259 -3.46 22.39 5.32
CA PHE A 259 -2.80 23.67 5.53
C PHE A 259 -1.91 23.98 4.31
N ARG A 260 -1.84 25.25 3.92
CA ARG A 260 -0.88 25.69 2.89
C ARG A 260 0.32 26.34 3.56
N THR A 261 1.51 25.98 3.12
CA THR A 261 2.74 26.62 3.62
C THR A 261 2.80 28.09 3.24
N ASP A 262 3.48 28.88 4.07
CA ASP A 262 3.78 30.28 3.79
C ASP A 262 4.88 30.45 2.73
N GLN A 263 5.33 31.69 2.50
CA GLN A 263 6.34 31.99 1.49
C GLN A 263 7.72 31.37 1.76
N ASP A 264 8.01 31.03 3.03
CA ASP A 264 9.24 30.37 3.46
C ASP A 264 9.07 28.84 3.58
N GLY A 265 7.93 28.29 3.13
CA GLY A 265 7.62 26.87 3.25
C GLY A 265 7.23 26.43 4.66
N LYS A 266 6.96 27.36 5.59
CA LYS A 266 6.62 27.04 6.97
C LYS A 266 5.14 26.66 7.09
N PHE A 267 4.84 25.77 8.01
CA PHE A 267 3.49 25.42 8.43
C PHE A 267 3.42 25.28 9.95
N TRP A 268 2.24 25.53 10.51
CA TRP A 268 1.97 25.31 11.92
C TRP A 268 0.47 25.14 12.16
N PHE A 269 0.09 24.31 13.13
CA PHE A 269 -1.29 24.04 13.53
C PHE A 269 -1.34 23.38 14.90
N TYR A 270 -2.55 23.18 15.43
CA TYR A 270 -2.78 22.48 16.69
C TYR A 270 -3.46 21.14 16.45
N CYS A 271 -2.93 20.08 17.06
CA CYS A 271 -3.44 18.71 16.99
C CYS A 271 -3.39 18.04 18.37
N LEU A 272 -3.68 16.75 18.46
CA LEU A 272 -3.43 15.97 19.67
C LEU A 272 -2.09 15.22 19.54
N LYS A 273 -1.42 14.98 20.67
CA LYS A 273 -0.47 13.86 20.73
C LYS A 273 -1.25 12.59 20.42
N PRO A 274 -0.86 11.79 19.41
CA PRO A 274 -1.60 10.58 19.07
C PRO A 274 -1.46 9.54 20.18
N THR A 275 -2.39 8.60 20.22
CA THR A 275 -2.34 7.40 21.08
C THR A 275 -2.31 6.15 20.22
N GLU A 276 -1.71 5.09 20.76
CA GLU A 276 -1.68 3.77 20.15
C GLU A 276 -3.10 3.20 20.00
N TYR A 277 -3.26 2.28 19.06
CA TYR A 277 -4.51 1.54 18.93
C TYR A 277 -4.28 0.15 18.34
N ALA A 278 -5.15 -0.79 18.71
CA ALA A 278 -5.15 -2.13 18.15
C ALA A 278 -5.93 -2.18 16.83
N ILE A 279 -5.44 -2.96 15.87
CA ILE A 279 -6.25 -3.37 14.72
C ILE A 279 -7.44 -4.25 15.18
N ASP A 280 -8.50 -4.35 14.36
CA ASP A 280 -9.65 -5.23 14.63
C ASP A 280 -9.19 -6.68 14.77
N THR A 281 -9.42 -7.28 15.94
CA THR A 281 -9.01 -8.65 16.28
C THR A 281 -10.12 -9.68 16.12
N SER A 282 -11.29 -9.30 15.59
CA SER A 282 -12.45 -10.19 15.41
C SER A 282 -12.40 -11.04 14.13
N GLY A 283 -11.28 -11.04 13.42
CA GLY A 283 -11.17 -11.58 12.05
C GLY A 283 -10.06 -12.57 11.80
N PRO A 284 -10.04 -13.18 10.60
CA PRO A 284 -8.98 -14.10 10.20
C PRO A 284 -7.58 -13.46 10.16
N SER A 285 -7.42 -12.14 10.01
CA SER A 285 -6.11 -11.50 10.20
C SER A 285 -5.58 -11.64 11.64
N SER A 286 -6.46 -11.65 12.64
CA SER A 286 -6.12 -11.89 14.06
C SER A 286 -5.58 -13.30 14.31
N GLU A 287 -6.07 -14.28 13.54
CA GLU A 287 -5.56 -15.65 13.57
C GLU A 287 -4.08 -15.71 13.22
N LEU A 288 -3.69 -15.00 12.15
CA LEU A 288 -2.30 -14.94 11.70
C LEU A 288 -1.41 -14.32 12.78
N LEU A 289 -1.84 -13.22 13.41
CA LEU A 289 -1.11 -12.63 14.53
C LEU A 289 -0.91 -13.63 15.68
N ARG A 290 -1.96 -14.37 16.04
CA ARG A 290 -1.88 -15.37 17.10
C ARG A 290 -0.89 -16.48 16.77
N ILE A 291 -0.93 -17.01 15.55
CA ILE A 291 0.00 -18.06 15.10
C ILE A 291 1.45 -17.55 15.10
N MET A 292 1.67 -16.30 14.71
CA MET A 292 2.99 -15.66 14.74
C MET A 292 3.43 -15.22 16.15
N GLY A 293 2.56 -15.29 17.17
CA GLY A 293 2.84 -14.76 18.51
C GLY A 293 2.98 -13.23 18.56
N ARG A 294 2.33 -12.50 17.64
CA ARG A 294 2.39 -11.04 17.54
C ARG A 294 1.19 -10.36 18.20
N HIS A 295 1.39 -9.12 18.65
CA HIS A 295 0.30 -8.26 19.15
C HIS A 295 -0.41 -7.51 18.00
N PRO A 296 -1.62 -6.97 18.23
CA PRO A 296 -2.38 -6.20 17.22
C PRO A 296 -2.15 -4.69 17.26
N TYR A 297 -1.31 -4.19 18.17
CA TYR A 297 -1.09 -2.75 18.35
C TYR A 297 -0.26 -2.12 17.24
N ARG A 298 -0.74 -0.98 16.76
CA ARG A 298 0.05 0.00 16.02
C ARG A 298 0.51 1.07 17.00
N PRO A 299 1.77 1.57 16.87
CA PRO A 299 2.21 2.72 17.65
C PRO A 299 1.31 3.92 17.36
N ALA A 300 1.22 4.83 18.32
CA ALA A 300 0.61 6.14 18.14
C ALA A 300 1.16 6.83 16.90
N HIS A 301 0.29 7.39 16.05
CA HIS A 301 0.74 8.11 14.86
C HIS A 301 -0.20 9.22 14.40
N ILE A 302 0.40 10.19 13.72
CA ILE A 302 -0.26 11.20 12.90
C ILE A 302 -0.02 10.83 11.44
N HIS A 303 -1.07 10.67 10.64
CA HIS A 303 -0.90 10.55 9.21
C HIS A 303 -0.69 11.92 8.57
N ILE A 304 0.16 11.96 7.55
CA ILE A 304 0.37 13.12 6.70
C ILE A 304 0.31 12.73 5.22
N MET A 305 -0.15 13.67 4.41
CA MET A 305 0.00 13.67 2.97
C MET A 305 0.40 15.08 2.52
N VAL A 306 1.57 15.20 1.92
CA VAL A 306 2.12 16.48 1.47
C VAL A 306 2.16 16.50 -0.04
N THR A 307 1.58 17.55 -0.64
CA THR A 307 1.47 17.68 -2.11
C THR A 307 1.92 19.05 -2.61
N HIS A 308 2.49 19.06 -3.81
CA HIS A 308 2.82 20.24 -4.58
C HIS A 308 2.90 19.89 -6.07
N ASP A 309 2.64 20.85 -6.95
CA ASP A 309 2.59 20.61 -8.41
C ASP A 309 3.96 20.25 -9.00
N ASP A 310 5.04 20.85 -8.48
CA ASP A 310 6.42 20.63 -8.97
C ASP A 310 7.25 19.58 -8.21
N TYR A 311 6.75 19.06 -7.08
CA TYR A 311 7.47 18.09 -6.24
C TYR A 311 6.76 16.75 -6.16
N LEU A 312 7.54 15.70 -5.92
CA LEU A 312 7.02 14.40 -5.55
C LEU A 312 6.36 14.55 -4.17
N GLY A 313 5.06 14.28 -4.12
CA GLY A 313 4.33 14.26 -2.86
C GLY A 313 4.81 13.10 -1.98
N VAL A 314 4.54 13.22 -0.68
CA VAL A 314 4.83 12.17 0.29
C VAL A 314 3.61 11.89 1.14
N THR A 315 3.23 10.62 1.22
CA THR A 315 2.32 10.10 2.24
C THR A 315 3.16 9.43 3.30
N ALA A 316 2.93 9.74 4.57
CA ALA A 316 3.68 9.15 5.67
C ALA A 316 2.84 9.08 6.96
N GLN A 317 3.43 8.45 7.98
CA GLN A 317 2.90 8.39 9.33
C GLN A 317 4.01 8.81 10.26
N LEU A 318 3.71 9.68 11.23
CA LEU A 318 4.68 10.26 12.14
C LEU A 318 4.40 9.76 13.56
N TYR A 319 5.43 9.26 14.24
CA TYR A 319 5.29 8.47 15.47
C TYR A 319 5.97 9.15 16.66
N PRO A 320 5.35 9.25 17.85
CA PRO A 320 6.05 9.69 19.05
C PRO A 320 7.23 8.77 19.39
N SER A 321 8.38 9.34 19.71
CA SER A 321 9.61 8.59 20.07
C SER A 321 9.49 7.78 21.37
N ASP A 322 8.47 8.06 22.18
CA ASP A 322 8.21 7.40 23.46
C ASP A 322 7.15 6.29 23.37
N ASP A 323 6.70 5.93 22.17
CA ASP A 323 5.72 4.88 21.98
C ASP A 323 6.33 3.46 22.16
N PRO A 324 5.69 2.56 22.92
CA PRO A 324 6.22 1.23 23.21
C PRO A 324 6.17 0.25 22.02
N TYR A 325 5.46 0.58 20.94
CA TYR A 325 5.24 -0.29 19.78
C TYR A 325 6.01 0.13 18.52
N LEU A 326 6.97 1.06 18.63
CA LEU A 326 7.77 1.51 17.48
C LEU A 326 8.50 0.35 16.78
N GLU A 327 9.15 -0.52 17.55
CA GLU A 327 9.92 -1.65 17.01
C GLU A 327 9.04 -2.81 16.53
N THR A 328 7.77 -2.82 16.93
CA THR A 328 6.88 -3.99 16.78
C THR A 328 5.55 -3.66 16.11
N ASP A 329 5.45 -2.52 15.41
CA ASP A 329 4.24 -2.10 14.67
C ASP A 329 3.65 -3.28 13.88
N THR A 330 2.40 -3.59 14.15
CA THR A 330 1.66 -4.64 13.45
C THR A 330 1.69 -4.46 11.93
N ALA A 331 1.72 -3.22 11.43
CA ALA A 331 1.75 -2.92 10.00
C ALA A 331 3.16 -2.70 9.41
N CYS A 332 4.23 -2.84 10.21
CA CYS A 332 5.61 -2.69 9.75
C CYS A 332 5.87 -1.34 9.03
N ALA A 333 5.29 -0.25 9.52
CA ALA A 333 5.25 1.03 8.79
C ALA A 333 6.22 2.10 9.33
N VAL A 334 6.82 1.84 10.49
CA VAL A 334 7.75 2.75 11.19
C VAL A 334 9.09 2.83 10.44
N LYS A 335 9.59 4.05 10.27
CA LYS A 335 10.92 4.35 9.70
C LYS A 335 11.59 5.41 10.59
N ASP A 336 12.91 5.35 10.72
CA ASP A 336 13.67 6.17 11.67
C ASP A 336 13.45 7.69 11.50
N ASP A 337 13.34 8.17 10.26
CA ASP A 337 13.14 9.60 9.96
C ASP A 337 11.69 10.08 10.13
N LEU A 338 10.78 9.19 10.54
CA LEU A 338 9.37 9.47 10.80
C LEU A 338 9.04 9.54 12.30
N VAL A 339 10.06 9.44 13.16
CA VAL A 339 9.90 9.51 14.62
C VAL A 339 10.01 10.96 15.11
N LEU A 340 9.09 11.36 15.98
CA LEU A 340 8.88 12.71 16.50
C LEU A 340 9.22 12.80 17.98
N ASP A 341 9.84 13.91 18.37
CA ASP A 341 10.14 14.24 19.77
C ASP A 341 9.13 15.29 20.29
N PHE A 342 8.14 14.84 21.05
CA PHE A 342 7.13 15.71 21.66
C PHE A 342 7.66 16.31 22.97
N LYS A 343 7.85 17.63 22.99
CA LYS A 343 8.42 18.35 24.13
C LYS A 343 7.33 19.12 24.88
N PRO A 344 7.51 19.43 26.18
CA PRO A 344 6.62 20.36 26.87
C PRO A 344 6.60 21.73 26.17
N ALA A 345 5.42 22.22 25.83
CA ALA A 345 5.25 23.58 25.32
C ALA A 345 5.48 24.61 26.43
N LYS A 346 5.94 25.80 26.05
CA LYS A 346 6.17 26.93 26.97
C LYS A 346 5.29 28.10 26.56
N ASP A 347 4.41 28.52 27.46
CA ASP A 347 3.56 29.71 27.30
C ASP A 347 2.81 29.77 25.95
N ASP A 348 2.35 28.63 25.44
CA ASP A 348 1.63 28.58 24.16
C ASP A 348 0.30 29.37 24.26
N PRO A 349 0.04 30.30 23.32
CA PRO A 349 -1.10 31.20 23.41
C PRO A 349 -2.47 30.52 23.29
N LYS A 350 -2.52 29.26 22.83
CA LYS A 350 -3.76 28.47 22.75
C LYS A 350 -3.82 27.34 23.77
N GLY A 351 -2.88 27.31 24.71
CA GLY A 351 -2.84 26.34 25.81
C GLY A 351 -2.35 24.96 25.38
N ALA A 352 -1.58 24.84 24.29
CA ALA A 352 -0.89 23.59 24.02
C ALA A 352 0.03 23.23 25.19
N VAL A 353 0.01 21.96 25.56
CA VAL A 353 0.88 21.39 26.60
C VAL A 353 2.13 20.76 26.00
N LEU A 354 2.11 20.49 24.69
CA LEU A 354 3.21 19.89 23.94
C LEU A 354 3.55 20.73 22.70
N ASP A 355 4.81 20.69 22.30
CA ASP A 355 5.38 21.28 21.09
C ASP A 355 6.11 20.17 20.33
N VAL A 356 5.91 20.13 19.01
CA VAL A 356 6.61 19.21 18.12
C VAL A 356 7.00 19.90 16.83
N GLU A 357 8.28 19.82 16.49
CA GLU A 357 8.83 20.31 15.22
C GLU A 357 9.11 19.12 14.30
N TYR A 358 8.63 19.19 13.05
CA TYR A 358 8.97 18.22 12.01
C TYR A 358 9.16 18.88 10.64
N ASN A 359 10.37 18.75 10.09
CA ASN A 359 10.68 19.27 8.76
C ASN A 359 10.51 18.16 7.71
N ILE A 360 9.92 18.51 6.57
CA ILE A 360 9.68 17.59 5.45
C ILE A 360 10.56 18.00 4.27
N ASN A 361 11.25 17.04 3.68
CA ASN A 361 12.05 17.27 2.47
C ASN A 361 11.36 16.59 1.29
N LEU A 362 11.03 17.36 0.25
CA LEU A 362 10.46 16.85 -0.99
C LEU A 362 11.50 16.87 -2.10
N ALA A 363 11.46 15.85 -2.95
CA ALA A 363 12.24 15.79 -4.18
C ALA A 363 11.45 16.38 -5.35
N SER A 364 12.12 17.06 -6.28
CA SER A 364 11.48 17.56 -7.50
C SER A 364 10.93 16.40 -8.35
N LYS A 365 9.80 16.61 -9.04
CA LYS A 365 9.22 15.61 -9.97
C LYS A 365 10.17 15.16 -11.07
N LYS A 366 11.22 15.94 -11.37
CA LYS A 366 12.27 15.55 -12.34
C LYS A 366 12.89 14.18 -12.04
N TYR A 367 12.92 13.76 -10.77
CA TYR A 367 13.49 12.47 -10.36
C TYR A 367 12.59 11.28 -10.64
N LYS A 368 11.27 11.50 -10.75
CA LYS A 368 10.30 10.46 -11.05
C LYS A 368 9.08 11.07 -11.75
N PRO A 369 9.19 11.45 -13.04
CA PRO A 369 8.19 12.25 -13.73
C PRO A 369 6.84 11.52 -13.88
N ASP A 370 6.87 10.19 -13.95
CA ASP A 370 5.67 9.35 -14.08
C ASP A 370 5.07 8.97 -12.72
N ASN A 371 5.56 9.52 -11.60
CA ASN A 371 5.04 9.19 -10.28
C ASN A 371 3.64 9.75 -10.09
N THR A 372 2.68 8.86 -9.84
CA THR A 372 1.33 9.21 -9.40
C THR A 372 1.21 8.85 -7.93
N MET A 373 0.73 9.79 -7.10
CA MET A 373 0.39 9.45 -5.72
C MET A 373 -0.88 8.61 -5.71
N LEU A 374 -0.89 7.55 -4.90
CA LEU A 374 -2.09 6.79 -4.64
C LEU A 374 -3.07 7.66 -3.84
N MET A 375 -4.13 8.13 -4.50
CA MET A 375 -5.20 8.94 -3.90
C MET A 375 -6.47 8.11 -3.69
N GLN A 376 -6.31 6.84 -3.34
CA GLN A 376 -7.40 5.90 -3.10
C GLN A 376 -7.16 5.19 -1.77
N ASN A 377 -8.22 5.08 -0.95
CA ASN A 377 -8.16 4.30 0.27
C ASN A 377 -8.43 2.81 -0.01
N ALA A 378 -8.17 1.96 0.99
CA ALA A 378 -8.43 0.51 0.92
C ALA A 378 -9.90 0.12 0.64
N ASN A 379 -10.85 1.08 0.71
CA ASN A 379 -12.27 0.88 0.44
C ASN A 379 -12.68 1.30 -0.99
N GLN A 380 -11.74 1.61 -1.90
CA GLN A 380 -12.02 1.95 -3.31
C GLN A 380 -13.04 3.10 -3.45
N ASP A 381 -12.78 4.22 -2.77
CA ASP A 381 -13.61 5.43 -2.79
C ASP A 381 -15.03 5.26 -2.21
N LYS A 382 -15.30 4.14 -1.54
CA LYS A 382 -16.54 3.90 -0.79
C LYS A 382 -16.36 4.36 0.65
N PHE A 383 -16.54 5.67 0.86
CA PHE A 383 -16.59 6.28 2.19
C PHE A 383 -17.84 5.85 2.98
#